data_AF-A0AAJ2M7F2-F1
#
_entry.id   AF-A0AAJ2M7F2-F1
#
_cell.length_a   1.000
_cell.length_b   1.000
_cell.length_c   1.000
_cell.angle_alpha   90.00
_cell.angle_beta   90.00
_cell.angle_gamma   90.00
#
_symmetry.space_group_name_H-M   'P 1'
#
loop_
_entity.id
_entity.type
_entity.pdbx_description
1 polymer ?
#
loop_
_entity_poly.entity_id
_entity_poly.type
_entity_poly.pdbx_seq_one_letter_code
_entity_poly.pdbx_strand_id
1 'polypeptide(L)'
;QKPENGHFVTLDVSAETGPREQFQEAFYGTDYMFNPHEWKFITPAGTTANSVASAASYMCLPDAERIPEMGPAERATGKIVLDVPAKTGTLVYAPGFVDQAWEWKL
;
A
#
# COMPACT_ATOMS: atom_id res chain seq x y z
N GLN A 1 -12.89 -6.44 -11.50
CA GLN A 1 -11.71 -6.78 -12.36
C GLN A 1 -11.26 -8.20 -12.03
N LYS A 2 -10.47 -8.86 -12.88
CA LYS A 2 -9.80 -10.13 -12.55
C LYS A 2 -8.33 -9.87 -12.20
N PRO A 3 -7.75 -10.54 -11.19
CA PRO A 3 -6.33 -10.39 -10.86
C PRO A 3 -5.43 -10.87 -11.99
N GLU A 4 -4.34 -10.15 -12.22
CA GLU A 4 -3.28 -10.42 -13.18
C GLU A 4 -2.23 -11.38 -12.59
N ASN A 5 -2.00 -11.33 -11.27
CA ASN A 5 -1.07 -12.25 -10.58
C ASN A 5 -1.79 -13.44 -9.95
N GLY A 6 -3.11 -13.37 -9.78
CA GLY A 6 -3.97 -14.52 -9.46
C GLY A 6 -4.91 -14.28 -8.29
N HIS A 7 -4.54 -13.43 -7.34
CA HIS A 7 -5.36 -13.12 -6.17
C HIS A 7 -5.30 -11.63 -5.81
N PHE A 8 -6.45 -11.05 -5.49
CA PHE A 8 -6.48 -9.74 -4.84
C PHE A 8 -6.44 -9.88 -3.33
N VAL A 9 -5.63 -9.02 -2.70
CA VAL A 9 -5.62 -8.78 -1.26
C VAL A 9 -6.01 -7.32 -1.05
N THR A 10 -7.05 -7.10 -0.24
CA THR A 10 -7.48 -5.74 0.12
C THR A 10 -6.90 -5.40 1.49
N LEU A 11 -6.31 -4.22 1.59
CA LEU A 11 -5.79 -3.65 2.82
C LEU A 11 -6.74 -2.56 3.29
N ASP A 12 -7.24 -2.68 4.50
CA ASP A 12 -7.95 -1.61 5.19
C ASP A 12 -6.93 -0.70 5.87
N VAL A 13 -6.89 0.56 5.45
CA VAL A 13 -5.95 1.57 5.93
C VAL A 13 -6.69 2.57 6.80
N SER A 14 -6.12 2.83 7.98
CA SER A 14 -6.47 3.96 8.84
C SER A 14 -5.19 4.71 9.13
N ALA A 15 -5.13 5.98 8.72
CA ALA A 15 -3.91 6.77 8.79
C ALA A 15 -4.17 8.16 9.37
N GLU A 16 -3.15 8.68 10.03
CA GLU A 16 -3.08 10.05 10.53
C GLU A 16 -1.69 10.61 10.19
N THR A 17 -1.65 11.81 9.62
CA THR A 17 -0.41 12.51 9.30
C THR A 17 -0.04 13.52 10.39
N GLY A 18 1.27 13.75 10.54
CA GLY A 18 1.81 14.68 11.52
C GLY A 18 1.53 16.16 11.18
N PRO A 19 1.88 17.09 12.10
CA PRO A 19 1.77 18.52 11.86
C PRO A 19 2.54 18.99 10.62
N ARG A 20 2.11 20.13 10.05
CA ARG A 20 2.63 20.68 8.79
C ARG A 20 4.15 20.69 8.67
N GLU A 21 4.87 21.21 9.66
CA GLU A 21 6.33 21.34 9.58
C GLU A 21 7.02 19.97 9.42
N GLN A 22 6.66 19.00 10.28
CA GLN A 22 7.23 17.65 10.25
C GLN A 22 6.82 16.89 8.99
N PHE A 23 5.57 17.06 8.56
CA PHE A 23 5.07 16.45 7.33
C PHE A 23 5.82 16.99 6.10
N GLN A 24 6.00 18.31 6.01
CA GLN A 24 6.71 18.92 4.89
C GLN A 24 8.18 18.52 4.85
N GLU A 25 8.83 18.35 6.00
CA GLU A 25 10.19 17.82 6.09
C GLU A 25 10.26 16.36 5.59
N ALA A 26 9.35 15.50 6.06
CA ALA A 26 9.33 14.08 5.72
C ALA A 26 9.00 13.81 4.24
N PHE A 27 8.11 14.60 3.66
CA PHE A 27 7.60 14.41 2.30
C PHE A 27 8.03 15.49 1.32
N TYR A 28 9.07 16.27 1.65
CA TYR A 28 9.62 17.32 0.78
C TYR A 28 8.58 18.31 0.24
N GLY A 29 7.55 18.59 1.03
CA GLY A 29 6.46 19.51 0.69
C GLY A 29 5.38 18.94 -0.24
N THR A 30 5.37 17.63 -0.52
CA THR A 30 4.32 16.97 -1.29
C THR A 30 3.34 16.22 -0.40
N ASP A 31 2.12 16.03 -0.86
CA ASP A 31 1.16 15.13 -0.20
C ASP A 31 1.66 13.67 -0.29
N TYR A 32 1.21 12.85 0.65
CA TYR A 32 1.59 11.45 0.74
C TYR A 32 0.52 10.56 0.09
N MET A 33 0.93 9.73 -0.86
CA MET A 33 0.08 8.75 -1.51
C MET A 33 0.50 7.34 -1.09
N PHE A 34 -0.44 6.55 -0.57
CA PHE A 34 -0.20 5.14 -0.35
C PHE A 34 -0.05 4.41 -1.67
N ASN A 35 1.18 4.00 -2.00
CA ASN A 35 1.49 3.45 -3.30
C ASN A 35 1.66 1.91 -3.21
N PRO A 36 0.95 1.10 -4.00
CA PRO A 36 1.17 -0.34 -4.10
C PRO A 36 2.64 -0.74 -4.39
N HIS A 37 3.44 0.14 -4.99
CA HIS A 37 4.87 -0.08 -5.23
C HIS A 37 5.75 -0.02 -3.96
N GLU A 38 5.21 0.48 -2.84
CA GLU A 38 5.87 0.42 -1.51
C GLU A 38 5.66 -0.93 -0.82
N TRP A 39 4.90 -1.83 -1.45
CA TRP A 39 4.59 -3.16 -0.95
C TRP A 39 5.36 -4.24 -1.70
N LYS A 40 5.71 -5.29 -0.98
CA LYS A 40 6.28 -6.53 -1.52
C LYS A 40 5.51 -7.72 -0.99
N PHE A 41 5.51 -8.80 -1.76
CA PHE A 41 4.95 -10.07 -1.33
C PHE A 41 6.00 -11.17 -1.48
N ILE A 42 6.29 -11.86 -0.38
CA ILE A 42 7.17 -13.03 -0.35
C ILE A 42 6.29 -14.27 -0.31
N THR A 43 6.40 -15.11 -1.32
CA THR A 43 5.62 -16.35 -1.45
C THR A 43 5.99 -17.36 -0.35
N PRO A 44 5.19 -18.43 -0.14
CA PRO A 44 5.54 -19.49 0.81
C PRO A 44 6.86 -20.21 0.46
N ALA A 45 7.27 -20.16 -0.80
CA ALA A 45 8.55 -20.69 -1.27
C ALA A 45 9.74 -19.75 -0.99
N GLY A 46 9.51 -18.58 -0.39
CA GLY A 46 10.55 -17.60 -0.06
C GLY A 46 10.96 -16.68 -1.21
N THR A 47 10.25 -16.70 -2.33
CA THR A 47 10.53 -15.81 -3.47
C THR A 47 9.71 -14.53 -3.39
N THR A 48 10.32 -13.39 -3.71
CA THR A 48 9.62 -12.12 -3.83
C THR A 48 8.87 -12.06 -5.16
N ALA A 49 7.59 -11.68 -5.13
CA ALA A 49 6.79 -11.41 -6.32
C ALA A 49 7.37 -10.23 -7.10
N ASN A 50 7.32 -10.30 -8.44
CA ASN A 50 7.86 -9.23 -9.30
C ASN A 50 7.11 -7.89 -9.16
N SER A 51 5.80 -7.96 -8.92
CA SER A 51 4.95 -6.80 -8.64
C SER A 51 3.77 -7.26 -7.79
N VAL A 52 3.26 -6.36 -6.96
CA VAL A 52 1.94 -6.48 -6.30
C VAL A 52 0.96 -5.40 -6.77
N ALA A 53 1.40 -4.55 -7.69
CA ALA A 53 0.58 -3.56 -8.38
C ALA A 53 0.20 -4.09 -9.76
N SER A 54 -1.07 -3.96 -10.13
CA SER A 54 -1.57 -4.29 -11.47
C SER A 54 -2.65 -3.30 -11.89
N ALA A 55 -2.90 -3.16 -13.20
CA ALA A 55 -3.96 -2.27 -13.67
C ALA A 55 -5.33 -2.72 -13.12
N ALA A 56 -5.51 -4.03 -13.03
CA ALA A 56 -6.70 -4.64 -12.46
C ALA A 56 -6.86 -4.34 -10.96
N SER A 57 -5.78 -4.27 -10.17
CA SER A 57 -5.86 -3.92 -8.74
C SER A 57 -6.23 -2.46 -8.53
N TYR A 58 -5.66 -1.53 -9.31
CA TYR A 58 -6.03 -0.12 -9.28
C TYR A 58 -7.52 0.08 -9.60
N MET A 59 -8.04 -0.59 -10.62
CA MET A 59 -9.44 -0.46 -11.05
C MET A 59 -10.42 -1.37 -10.27
N CYS A 60 -9.95 -2.06 -9.23
CA CYS A 60 -10.78 -3.02 -8.49
C CYS A 60 -11.82 -2.35 -7.58
N LEU A 61 -11.52 -1.16 -7.06
CA LEU A 61 -12.39 -0.41 -6.16
C LEU A 61 -12.92 0.87 -6.82
N PRO A 62 -14.15 1.32 -6.46
CA PRO A 62 -14.58 2.69 -6.72
C PRO A 62 -13.66 3.70 -6.01
N ASP A 63 -13.51 4.90 -6.59
CA ASP A 63 -12.62 5.93 -6.02
C ASP A 63 -12.98 6.30 -4.58
N ALA A 64 -14.28 6.29 -4.24
CA ALA A 64 -14.77 6.60 -2.89
C ALA A 64 -14.38 5.59 -1.80
N GLU A 65 -13.94 4.38 -2.18
CA GLU A 65 -13.45 3.37 -1.23
C GLU A 65 -11.93 3.39 -1.07
N ARG A 66 -11.21 4.09 -1.96
CA ARG A 66 -9.76 4.14 -1.92
C ARG A 66 -9.29 5.09 -0.82
N ILE A 67 -8.15 4.77 -0.21
CA ILE A 67 -7.46 5.73 0.66
C ILE A 67 -7.05 6.95 -0.19
N PRO A 68 -7.32 8.20 0.24
CA PRO A 68 -6.95 9.38 -0.52
C PRO A 68 -5.44 9.65 -0.38
N GLU A 69 -4.94 10.57 -1.22
CA GLU A 69 -3.71 11.29 -0.91
C GLU A 69 -3.93 12.10 0.38
N MET A 70 -2.89 12.19 1.21
CA MET A 70 -2.97 12.81 2.53
C MET A 70 -2.00 13.96 2.64
N GLY A 71 -2.52 15.13 3.01
CA GLY A 71 -1.76 16.29 3.39
C GLY A 71 -1.38 16.30 4.88
N PRO A 72 -0.86 17.41 5.41
CA PRO A 72 -0.48 17.55 6.81
C PRO A 72 -1.69 17.62 7.76
N ALA A 73 -1.54 17.00 8.94
CA ALA A 73 -2.54 16.97 10.01
C ALA A 73 -3.92 16.41 9.60
N GLU A 74 -3.92 15.47 8.65
CA GLU A 74 -5.12 14.83 8.13
C GLU A 74 -5.33 13.44 8.75
N ARG A 75 -6.59 13.00 8.74
CA ARG A 75 -7.01 11.65 9.14
C ARG A 75 -7.86 11.07 8.02
N ALA A 76 -7.54 9.86 7.59
CA ALA A 76 -8.30 9.19 6.55
C ALA A 76 -8.40 7.69 6.82
N THR A 77 -9.48 7.11 6.29
CA THR A 77 -9.67 5.67 6.20
C THR A 77 -10.04 5.33 4.78
N GLY A 78 -9.58 4.18 4.29
CA GLY A 78 -9.85 3.73 2.95
C GLY A 78 -9.12 2.43 2.66
N LYS A 79 -9.10 2.03 1.39
CA LYS A 79 -8.59 0.73 0.99
C LYS A 79 -7.52 0.83 -0.08
N ILE A 80 -6.63 -0.15 -0.09
CA ILE A 80 -5.68 -0.43 -1.18
C ILE A 80 -5.90 -1.87 -1.62
N VAL A 81 -5.78 -2.14 -2.92
CA VAL A 81 -5.81 -3.52 -3.44
C VAL A 81 -4.46 -3.87 -4.04
N LEU A 82 -3.92 -5.01 -3.58
CA LEU A 82 -2.72 -5.62 -4.09
C LEU A 82 -3.07 -6.88 -4.89
N ASP A 83 -2.28 -7.18 -5.91
CA ASP A 83 -2.43 -8.35 -6.77
C ASP A 83 -1.26 -9.32 -6.54
N VAL A 84 -1.52 -10.43 -5.85
CA VAL A 84 -0.50 -11.34 -5.35
C VAL A 84 -0.60 -12.72 -6.01
N PRO A 85 0.52 -13.45 -6.15
CA PRO A 85 0.54 -14.75 -6.80
C PRO A 85 0.06 -15.92 -5.93
N ALA A 86 -0.11 -15.72 -4.61
CA ALA A 86 -0.53 -16.77 -3.69
C ALA A 86 -1.41 -16.20 -2.56
N LYS A 87 -2.27 -17.03 -1.99
CA LYS A 87 -3.16 -16.64 -0.88
C LYS A 87 -2.46 -16.59 0.48
N THR A 88 -1.33 -17.27 0.62
CA THR A 88 -0.52 -17.28 1.84
C THR A 88 0.90 -16.81 1.51
N GLY A 89 1.57 -16.21 2.48
CA GLY A 89 2.89 -15.64 2.28
C GLY A 89 3.21 -14.55 3.31
N THR A 90 4.13 -13.66 2.97
CA THR A 90 4.48 -12.51 3.79
C THR A 90 4.27 -11.24 2.98
N LEU A 91 3.36 -10.40 3.45
CA LEU A 91 3.19 -9.05 2.93
C LEU A 91 4.16 -8.13 3.67
N VAL A 92 4.88 -7.29 2.92
CA VAL A 92 5.87 -6.35 3.48
C VAL A 92 5.54 -4.95 3.00
N TYR A 93 5.44 -4.01 3.93
CA TYR A 93 5.35 -2.58 3.65
C TYR A 93 6.68 -1.94 4.01
N ALA A 94 7.33 -1.30 3.04
CA ALA A 94 8.63 -0.67 3.22
C ALA A 94 8.64 0.66 2.44
N PRO A 95 7.95 1.69 2.95
CA PRO A 95 7.85 2.96 2.25
C PRO A 95 9.18 3.72 2.28
N GLY A 96 9.44 4.52 1.25
CA GLY A 96 10.74 5.17 1.06
C GLY A 96 11.10 6.28 2.04
N PHE A 97 10.14 6.72 2.87
CA PHE A 97 10.32 7.84 3.80
C PHE A 97 10.78 7.43 5.21
N VAL A 98 10.89 6.13 5.49
CA VAL A 98 11.48 5.60 6.74
C VAL A 98 12.44 4.45 6.45
N ASP A 99 13.44 4.27 7.31
CA ASP A 99 14.35 3.11 7.26
C ASP A 99 13.78 1.92 8.06
N GLN A 100 12.48 1.68 7.91
CA GLN A 100 11.75 0.63 8.61
C GLN A 100 10.80 -0.08 7.66
N ALA A 101 10.48 -1.33 8.01
CA ALA A 101 9.49 -2.12 7.29
C ALA A 101 8.60 -2.87 8.28
N TRP A 102 7.39 -3.18 7.83
CA TRP A 102 6.42 -3.97 8.58
C TRP A 102 6.04 -5.20 7.78
N GLU A 103 5.87 -6.33 8.48
CA GLU A 103 5.57 -7.62 7.87
C GLU A 103 4.31 -8.24 8.47
N TRP A 104 3.50 -8.85 7.60
CA TRP A 104 2.31 -9.61 8.00
C TRP A 104 2.30 -10.96 7.31
N LYS A 105 1.97 -12.02 8.05
CA LYS A 105 1.73 -13.35 7.49
C LYS A 105 0.26 -13.46 7.05
N LEU A 106 0.05 -13.87 5.80
CA LEU A 106 -1.26 -14.17 5.23
C LEU A 106 -1.52 -15.68 5.21
#